data_AF-A0A8T7GDB6-F1
#
_entry.id   AF-A0A8T7GDB6-F1
#
_cell.length_a   1.000
_cell.length_b   1.000
_cell.length_c   1.000
_cell.angle_alpha   90.00
_cell.angle_beta   90.00
_cell.angle_gamma   90.00
#
_symmetry.space_group_name_H-M   'P 1'
#
loop_
_entity.id
_entity.type
_entity.pdbx_description
1 polymer ?
#
loop_
_entity_poly.entity_id
_entity_poly.type
_entity_poly.pdbx_seq_one_letter_code
_entity_poly.pdbx_strand_id
1 'polypeptide(L)'
;RVISFGKRPWNKQQKVRTEVFDVVKDDLKDIRIYKLCMQVFIPVLRKADSENPYWDYPQVPELVARNVLAGRAWWKGFADFISDPKIGDHVMGTSKNALYLGERIGLTKMLGSSDASLGNAERMFVEACHEAWRRKLGMLGERSRDENINFDDLVKKEFIRTRISFSKCKNAQTFRETITTFWAQAEGPISSLQSGWKDVIILVVRDWKAARDLALLSLASYRKHDDSEANSQEN
;
A
#
# COMPACT_ATOMS: atom_id res chain seq x y z
N ARG A 1 -9.82 -22.11 6.56
CA ARG A 1 -10.89 -21.45 7.36
C ARG A 1 -10.33 -20.11 7.85
N VAL A 2 -10.90 -18.99 7.41
CA VAL A 2 -10.49 -17.65 7.85
C VAL A 2 -11.61 -17.09 8.72
N ILE A 3 -11.26 -16.47 9.85
CA ILE A 3 -12.20 -15.96 10.83
C ILE A 3 -11.93 -14.47 10.99
N SER A 4 -12.90 -13.62 10.65
CA SER A 4 -12.81 -12.18 10.90
C SER A 4 -13.48 -11.82 12.24
N PHE A 5 -12.87 -10.89 12.97
CA PHE A 5 -13.40 -10.38 14.23
C PHE A 5 -13.73 -8.90 14.08
N GLY A 6 -15.01 -8.56 14.09
CA GLY A 6 -15.53 -7.19 14.08
C GLY A 6 -16.15 -6.81 15.43
N LYS A 7 -16.49 -5.52 15.55
CA LYS A 7 -17.25 -4.96 16.68
C LYS A 7 -18.66 -4.62 16.21
N ARG A 8 -19.68 -5.05 16.95
CA ARG A 8 -21.08 -4.69 16.66
C ARG A 8 -21.38 -3.27 17.16
N PRO A 9 -22.33 -2.54 16.53
CA PRO A 9 -22.57 -1.13 16.80
C PRO A 9 -23.09 -0.81 18.22
N TRP A 10 -23.69 -1.77 18.94
CA TRP A 10 -24.27 -1.51 20.26
C TRP A 10 -23.41 -1.95 21.47
N ASN A 11 -22.26 -2.63 21.26
CA ASN A 11 -21.36 -2.98 22.36
C ASN A 11 -19.89 -2.97 21.91
N LYS A 12 -19.14 -1.96 22.36
CA LYS A 12 -17.75 -1.68 21.94
C LYS A 12 -16.69 -2.56 22.62
N GLN A 13 -17.03 -3.26 23.70
CA GLN A 13 -16.10 -4.07 24.49
C GLN A 13 -16.08 -5.55 24.08
N GLN A 14 -17.14 -6.04 23.42
CA GLN A 14 -17.22 -7.45 23.03
C GLN A 14 -16.75 -7.63 21.57
N LYS A 15 -15.59 -8.28 21.38
CA LYS A 15 -15.16 -8.77 20.06
C LYS A 15 -15.91 -10.06 19.79
N VAL A 16 -16.77 -10.06 18.78
CA VAL A 16 -17.56 -11.26 18.41
C VAL A 16 -17.08 -11.75 17.06
N ARG A 17 -17.03 -13.08 16.88
CA ARG A 17 -16.77 -13.72 15.58
C ARG A 17 -17.77 -13.15 14.57
N THR A 18 -17.30 -12.36 13.63
CA THR A 18 -18.20 -11.56 12.77
C THR A 18 -18.42 -12.25 11.43
N GLU A 19 -17.42 -12.94 10.90
CA GLU A 19 -17.58 -13.79 9.71
C GLU A 19 -16.75 -15.07 9.84
N VAL A 20 -17.34 -16.19 9.44
CA VAL A 20 -16.64 -17.45 9.20
C VAL A 20 -16.74 -17.68 7.70
N PHE A 21 -15.60 -17.65 7.02
CA PHE A 21 -15.54 -17.97 5.61
C PHE A 21 -15.18 -19.44 5.44
N ASP A 22 -16.16 -20.22 5.01
CA ASP A 22 -15.94 -21.57 4.51
C ASP A 22 -15.54 -21.45 3.04
N VAL A 23 -14.33 -21.91 2.73
CA VAL A 23 -13.76 -21.83 1.38
C VAL A 23 -14.39 -22.95 0.56
N VAL A 24 -15.39 -22.60 -0.27
CA VAL A 24 -16.00 -23.51 -1.26
C VAL A 24 -15.30 -23.39 -2.63
N LYS A 25 -14.25 -22.57 -2.74
CA LYS A 25 -13.57 -22.26 -3.99
C LYS A 25 -12.21 -22.95 -4.09
N ASP A 26 -12.09 -23.83 -5.08
CA ASP A 26 -10.88 -24.58 -5.45
C ASP A 26 -9.96 -23.83 -6.43
N ASP A 27 -9.96 -22.49 -6.45
CA ASP A 27 -8.96 -21.77 -7.25
C ASP A 27 -7.61 -21.80 -6.53
N LEU A 28 -6.73 -22.68 -7.00
CA LEU A 28 -5.36 -22.82 -6.50
C LEU A 28 -4.61 -21.48 -6.51
N LYS A 29 -4.94 -20.55 -7.41
CA LYS A 29 -4.34 -19.21 -7.47
C LYS A 29 -4.74 -18.39 -6.24
N ASP A 30 -6.01 -18.37 -5.90
CA ASP A 30 -6.57 -17.67 -4.75
C ASP A 30 -5.95 -18.16 -3.43
N ILE A 31 -5.79 -19.49 -3.31
CA ILE A 31 -5.13 -20.11 -2.16
C ILE A 31 -3.65 -19.73 -2.08
N ARG A 32 -2.93 -19.71 -3.21
CA ARG A 32 -1.51 -19.30 -3.27
C ARG A 32 -1.31 -17.84 -2.86
N ILE A 33 -2.15 -16.94 -3.35
CA ILE A 33 -2.13 -15.51 -2.98
C ILE A 33 -2.31 -15.36 -1.47
N TYR A 34 -3.31 -16.03 -0.88
CA TYR A 34 -3.55 -15.93 0.55
C TYR A 34 -2.43 -16.59 1.38
N LYS A 35 -1.90 -17.73 0.92
CA LYS A 35 -0.74 -18.38 1.56
C LYS A 35 0.49 -17.46 1.57
N LEU A 36 0.82 -16.86 0.43
CA LEU A 36 1.90 -15.89 0.31
C LEU A 36 1.68 -14.71 1.27
N CYS A 37 0.47 -14.17 1.30
CA CYS A 37 0.10 -13.08 2.21
C CYS A 37 0.42 -13.43 3.68
N MET A 38 0.00 -14.62 4.13
CA MET A 38 0.31 -15.08 5.50
C MET A 38 1.81 -15.30 5.77
N GLN A 39 2.62 -15.55 4.74
CA GLN A 39 4.07 -15.72 4.87
C GLN A 39 4.82 -14.39 4.94
N VAL A 40 4.34 -13.36 4.25
CA VAL A 40 5.04 -12.08 4.13
C VAL A 40 4.59 -11.06 5.17
N PHE A 41 3.35 -11.17 5.68
CA PHE A 41 2.81 -10.33 6.74
C PHE A 41 2.87 -11.08 8.08
N ILE A 42 4.03 -11.02 8.73
CA ILE A 42 4.29 -11.73 9.99
C ILE A 42 4.03 -10.79 11.18
N PRO A 43 3.29 -11.23 12.22
CA PRO A 43 3.18 -10.49 13.48
C PRO A 43 4.53 -10.29 14.15
N VAL A 44 4.79 -9.09 14.63
CA VAL A 44 6.08 -8.74 15.26
C VAL A 44 5.85 -8.40 16.73
N LEU A 45 6.69 -8.92 17.62
CA LEU A 45 6.69 -8.51 19.02
C LEU A 45 7.36 -7.14 19.13
N ARG A 46 6.63 -6.15 19.65
CA ARG A 46 7.10 -4.77 19.76
C ARG A 46 7.24 -4.39 21.21
N LYS A 47 8.35 -3.73 21.53
CA LYS A 47 8.63 -3.17 22.86
C LYS A 47 8.47 -1.65 22.75
N ALA A 48 7.26 -1.15 22.96
CA ALA A 48 7.02 0.31 22.95
C ALA A 48 7.66 1.00 24.16
N ASP A 49 7.70 0.30 25.30
CA ASP A 49 8.53 0.58 26.48
C ASP A 49 8.99 -0.78 27.03
N SER A 50 10.14 -0.83 27.73
CA SER A 50 10.77 -2.09 28.19
C SER A 50 9.85 -2.97 29.05
N GLU A 51 8.79 -2.40 29.62
CA GLU A 51 7.89 -3.07 30.56
C GLU A 51 6.61 -3.65 29.94
N ASN A 52 6.21 -3.22 28.73
CA ASN A 52 4.94 -3.66 28.13
C ASN A 52 5.09 -4.01 26.63
N PRO A 53 5.66 -5.19 26.32
CA PRO A 53 5.68 -5.67 24.96
C PRO A 53 4.27 -6.03 24.47
N TYR A 54 3.96 -5.74 23.21
CA TYR A 54 2.72 -6.17 22.57
C TYR A 54 2.99 -6.78 21.19
N TRP A 55 2.09 -7.66 20.77
CA TRP A 55 2.12 -8.21 19.42
C TRP A 55 1.45 -7.23 18.45
N ASP A 56 2.24 -6.78 17.47
CA ASP A 56 1.78 -5.96 16.36
C ASP A 56 1.36 -6.86 15.21
N TYR A 57 0.05 -6.86 14.91
CA TYR A 57 -0.56 -7.72 13.90
C TYR A 57 -0.79 -6.94 12.60
N PRO A 58 -0.33 -7.47 11.45
CA PRO A 58 -0.64 -6.89 10.15
C PRO A 58 -2.15 -6.84 9.86
N GLN A 59 -2.59 -5.73 9.28
CA GLN A 59 -3.95 -5.45 8.85
C GLN A 59 -4.21 -5.90 7.41
N VAL A 60 -3.22 -5.79 6.51
CA VAL A 60 -3.40 -6.13 5.07
C VAL A 60 -3.93 -7.56 4.81
N PRO A 61 -3.58 -8.61 5.60
CA PRO A 61 -4.15 -9.94 5.41
C PRO A 61 -5.68 -10.00 5.44
N GLU A 62 -6.33 -9.10 6.16
CA GLU A 62 -7.80 -9.02 6.18
C GLU A 62 -8.35 -8.55 4.82
N LEU A 63 -7.75 -7.52 4.22
CA LEU A 63 -8.12 -7.07 2.88
C LEU A 63 -7.93 -8.18 1.84
N VAL A 64 -6.78 -8.85 1.89
CA VAL A 64 -6.45 -9.94 0.95
C VAL A 64 -7.46 -11.07 1.10
N ALA A 65 -7.74 -11.54 2.32
CA ALA A 65 -8.72 -12.59 2.55
C ALA A 65 -10.09 -12.25 1.95
N ARG A 66 -10.61 -11.06 2.25
CA ARG A 66 -11.92 -10.60 1.74
C ARG A 66 -11.96 -10.53 0.21
N ASN A 67 -10.86 -10.15 -0.43
CA ASN A 67 -10.79 -10.06 -1.89
C ASN A 67 -10.69 -11.43 -2.55
N VAL A 68 -9.80 -12.29 -2.06
CA VAL A 68 -9.61 -13.66 -2.53
C VAL A 68 -10.92 -14.45 -2.43
N LEU A 69 -11.61 -14.39 -1.28
CA LEU A 69 -12.90 -15.06 -1.09
C LEU A 69 -13.99 -14.55 -2.04
N ALA A 70 -13.96 -13.26 -2.36
CA ALA A 70 -14.88 -12.64 -3.32
C ALA A 70 -14.46 -12.83 -4.79
N GLY A 71 -13.34 -13.50 -5.08
CA GLY A 71 -12.79 -13.63 -6.44
C GLY A 71 -12.35 -12.30 -7.04
N ARG A 72 -11.91 -11.34 -6.23
CA ARG A 72 -11.40 -10.03 -6.63
C ARG A 72 -9.87 -10.01 -6.52
N ALA A 73 -9.22 -9.12 -7.27
CA ALA A 73 -7.80 -8.86 -7.10
C ALA A 73 -7.49 -8.48 -5.64
N TRP A 74 -6.39 -9.02 -5.10
CA TRP A 74 -6.06 -8.97 -3.67
C TRP A 74 -5.97 -7.54 -3.09
N TRP A 75 -5.59 -6.58 -3.93
CA TRP A 75 -5.41 -5.16 -3.58
C TRP A 75 -6.67 -4.32 -3.79
N LYS A 76 -7.74 -4.85 -4.38
CA LYS A 76 -8.92 -4.04 -4.74
C LYS A 76 -9.61 -3.47 -3.50
N GLY A 77 -9.98 -2.20 -3.51
CA GLY A 77 -10.54 -1.49 -2.37
C GLY A 77 -9.50 -0.98 -1.36
N PHE A 78 -8.21 -0.98 -1.72
CA PHE A 78 -7.14 -0.50 -0.83
C PHE A 78 -7.38 0.94 -0.32
N ALA A 79 -7.89 1.84 -1.18
CA ALA A 79 -8.16 3.23 -0.77
C ALA A 79 -9.21 3.32 0.33
N ASP A 80 -10.26 2.50 0.24
CA ASP A 80 -11.32 2.46 1.23
C ASP A 80 -10.85 1.74 2.51
N PHE A 81 -10.00 0.72 2.38
CA PHE A 81 -9.38 0.02 3.49
C PHE A 81 -8.52 0.94 4.38
N ILE A 82 -7.67 1.78 3.78
CA ILE A 82 -6.83 2.73 4.54
C ILE A 82 -7.57 4.02 4.94
N SER A 83 -8.86 4.14 4.61
CA SER A 83 -9.66 5.30 5.01
C SER A 83 -10.03 5.28 6.51
N ASP A 84 -10.03 4.10 7.13
CA ASP A 84 -10.10 3.98 8.60
C ASP A 84 -8.81 4.57 9.18
N PRO A 85 -8.87 5.58 10.07
CA PRO A 85 -7.67 6.23 10.61
C PRO A 85 -6.68 5.28 11.26
N LYS A 86 -7.15 4.23 11.94
CA LYS A 86 -6.26 3.27 12.64
C LYS A 86 -5.54 2.36 11.66
N ILE A 87 -6.27 1.85 10.68
CA ILE A 87 -5.70 1.01 9.61
C ILE A 87 -4.76 1.85 8.76
N GLY A 88 -5.20 3.04 8.34
CA GLY A 88 -4.40 3.96 7.54
C GLY A 88 -3.10 4.37 8.22
N ASP A 89 -3.12 4.70 9.52
CA ASP A 89 -1.90 5.02 10.25
C ASP A 89 -0.94 3.82 10.35
N HIS A 90 -1.47 2.62 10.61
CA HIS A 90 -0.68 1.38 10.72
C HIS A 90 -0.04 0.97 9.38
N VAL A 91 -0.85 0.96 8.31
CA VAL A 91 -0.45 0.51 6.98
C VAL A 91 0.39 1.54 6.24
N MET A 92 0.20 2.86 6.47
CA MET A 92 0.88 3.92 5.72
C MET A 92 1.98 4.64 6.50
N GLY A 93 2.12 4.41 7.81
CA GLY A 93 3.22 4.99 8.57
C GLY A 93 3.07 6.48 8.91
N THR A 94 1.85 7.00 9.06
CA THR A 94 1.64 8.46 9.10
C THR A 94 1.73 9.12 10.47
N SER A 95 1.76 8.34 11.54
CA SER A 95 2.01 8.81 12.91
C SER A 95 3.46 8.58 13.33
N LYS A 96 3.97 9.36 14.29
CA LYS A 96 5.32 9.21 14.87
C LYS A 96 5.58 7.81 15.49
N ASN A 97 4.51 7.06 15.79
CA ASN A 97 4.58 5.71 16.38
C ASN A 97 4.20 4.60 15.39
N ALA A 98 3.99 4.92 14.11
CA ALA A 98 3.48 3.94 13.16
C ALA A 98 4.59 2.98 12.72
N LEU A 99 4.49 1.74 13.20
CA LEU A 99 5.40 0.60 12.99
C LEU A 99 5.30 0.01 11.58
N TYR A 100 5.44 0.90 10.62
CA TYR A 100 5.17 0.77 9.20
C TYR A 100 6.02 -0.25 8.44
N LEU A 101 7.16 -0.65 9.01
CA LEU A 101 8.15 -1.42 8.28
C LEU A 101 7.64 -2.82 7.88
N GLY A 102 6.85 -3.49 8.74
CA GLY A 102 6.32 -4.82 8.47
C GLY A 102 5.31 -4.85 7.32
N GLU A 103 4.35 -3.92 7.34
CA GLU A 103 3.34 -3.78 6.30
C GLU A 103 3.94 -3.41 4.95
N ARG A 104 4.84 -2.41 4.94
CA ARG A 104 5.55 -2.01 3.72
C ARG A 104 6.31 -3.18 3.11
N ILE A 105 7.09 -3.92 3.92
CA ILE A 105 7.84 -5.09 3.45
C ILE A 105 6.91 -6.16 2.87
N GLY A 106 5.81 -6.46 3.56
CA GLY A 106 4.83 -7.45 3.09
C GLY A 106 4.21 -7.03 1.75
N LEU A 107 3.83 -5.76 1.60
CA LEU A 107 3.27 -5.22 0.36
C LEU A 107 4.29 -5.25 -0.79
N THR A 108 5.55 -4.89 -0.55
CA THR A 108 6.62 -5.00 -1.56
C THR A 108 6.83 -6.44 -2.00
N LYS A 109 6.86 -7.39 -1.05
CA LYS A 109 7.01 -8.83 -1.35
C LYS A 109 5.81 -9.37 -2.14
N MET A 110 4.59 -8.97 -1.81
CA MET A 110 3.39 -9.32 -2.57
C MET A 110 3.49 -8.83 -4.02
N LEU A 111 3.87 -7.56 -4.24
CA LEU A 111 4.00 -6.98 -5.58
C LEU A 111 5.10 -7.64 -6.42
N GLY A 112 6.18 -8.10 -5.80
CA GLY A 112 7.29 -8.78 -6.48
C GLY A 112 7.06 -10.27 -6.74
N SER A 113 6.03 -10.89 -6.16
CA SER A 113 5.81 -12.33 -6.27
C SER A 113 4.98 -12.70 -7.50
N SER A 114 5.34 -13.79 -8.17
CA SER A 114 4.60 -14.31 -9.33
C SER A 114 3.17 -14.74 -8.98
N ASP A 115 2.97 -15.33 -7.79
CA ASP A 115 1.67 -15.81 -7.32
C ASP A 115 0.65 -14.68 -7.11
N ALA A 116 1.11 -13.49 -6.71
CA ALA A 116 0.27 -12.30 -6.49
C ALA A 116 0.44 -11.23 -7.58
N SER A 117 0.90 -11.66 -8.76
CA SER A 117 1.22 -10.77 -9.87
C SER A 117 0.04 -9.89 -10.29
N LEU A 118 0.37 -8.63 -10.49
CA LEU A 118 -0.50 -7.66 -11.13
C LEU A 118 -0.59 -7.96 -12.64
N GLY A 119 -1.69 -7.56 -13.27
CA GLY A 119 -1.74 -7.48 -14.73
C GLY A 119 -0.70 -6.47 -15.24
N ASN A 120 -0.41 -6.52 -16.54
CA ASN A 120 0.65 -5.70 -17.12
C ASN A 120 0.38 -4.20 -16.90
N ALA A 121 -0.85 -3.75 -17.15
CA ALA A 121 -1.25 -2.36 -16.98
C ALA A 121 -1.11 -1.89 -15.52
N GLU A 122 -1.57 -2.70 -14.56
CA GLU A 122 -1.48 -2.39 -13.14
C GLU A 122 -0.03 -2.37 -12.65
N ARG A 123 0.80 -3.30 -13.13
CA ARG A 123 2.23 -3.34 -12.83
C ARG A 123 2.94 -2.07 -13.31
N MET A 124 2.74 -1.71 -14.57
CA MET A 124 3.34 -0.51 -15.16
C MET A 124 2.86 0.77 -14.46
N PHE A 125 1.58 0.80 -14.03
CA PHE A 125 1.05 1.91 -13.24
C PHE A 125 1.75 2.04 -11.89
N VAL A 126 1.97 0.93 -11.17
CA VAL A 126 2.67 0.93 -9.87
C VAL A 126 4.13 1.33 -10.06
N GLU A 127 4.82 0.79 -11.06
CA GLU A 127 6.21 1.14 -11.39
C GLU A 127 6.35 2.63 -11.73
N ALA A 128 5.44 3.18 -12.53
CA ALA A 128 5.41 4.61 -12.83
C ALA A 128 5.20 5.48 -11.58
N CYS A 129 4.35 5.03 -10.64
CA CYS A 129 4.16 5.74 -9.38
C CYS A 129 5.39 5.64 -8.46
N HIS A 130 6.06 4.49 -8.40
CA HIS A 130 7.31 4.31 -7.66
C HIS A 130 8.43 5.19 -8.23
N GLU A 131 8.54 5.24 -9.56
CA GLU A 131 9.51 6.08 -10.26
C GLU A 131 9.26 7.56 -9.98
N ALA A 132 8.00 8.01 -10.07
CA ALA A 132 7.62 9.38 -9.77
C ALA A 132 7.93 9.77 -8.31
N TRP A 133 7.59 8.89 -7.36
CA TRP A 133 7.87 9.12 -5.95
C TRP A 133 9.38 9.15 -5.67
N ARG A 134 10.16 8.24 -6.26
CA ARG A 134 11.62 8.21 -6.13
C ARG A 134 12.27 9.51 -6.56
N ARG A 135 11.86 10.05 -7.72
CA ARG A 135 12.39 11.32 -8.23
C ARG A 135 12.02 12.48 -7.31
N LYS A 136 10.78 12.50 -6.82
CA LYS A 136 10.32 13.50 -5.86
C LYS A 136 11.13 13.46 -4.55
N LEU A 137 11.48 12.28 -4.05
CA LEU A 137 12.39 12.14 -2.92
C LEU A 137 13.80 12.69 -3.23
N GLY A 138 14.29 12.50 -4.46
CA GLY A 138 15.55 13.10 -4.92
C GLY A 138 15.53 14.62 -4.83
N MET A 139 14.50 15.25 -5.38
CA MET A 139 14.31 16.72 -5.33
C MET A 139 14.19 17.24 -3.88
N LEU A 140 13.45 16.53 -3.03
CA LEU A 140 13.35 16.90 -1.61
C LEU A 140 14.71 16.78 -0.90
N GLY A 141 15.55 15.83 -1.32
CA GLY A 141 16.91 15.64 -0.81
C GLY A 141 17.84 16.78 -1.23
N GLU A 142 17.76 17.23 -2.48
CA GLU A 142 18.47 18.42 -2.96
C GLU A 142 18.03 19.66 -2.19
N ARG A 143 16.72 19.91 -2.12
CA ARG A 143 16.15 21.03 -1.38
C ARG A 143 16.54 21.01 0.10
N SER A 144 16.53 19.85 0.74
CA SER A 144 16.95 19.69 2.14
C SER A 144 18.39 20.15 2.35
N ARG A 145 19.30 19.83 1.41
CA ARG A 145 20.70 20.26 1.46
C ARG A 145 20.85 21.76 1.19
N ASP A 146 20.12 22.29 0.20
CA ASP A 146 20.22 23.70 -0.20
C ASP A 146 19.64 24.65 0.85
N GLU A 147 18.49 24.27 1.44
CA GLU A 147 17.78 25.09 2.44
C GLU A 147 18.16 24.74 3.89
N ASN A 148 19.04 23.75 4.11
CA ASN A 148 19.43 23.21 5.43
C ASN A 148 18.23 22.82 6.31
N ILE A 149 17.22 22.18 5.69
CA ILE A 149 16.00 21.71 6.35
C ILE A 149 16.08 20.20 6.57
N ASN A 150 15.48 19.69 7.64
CA ASN A 150 15.40 18.25 7.89
C ASN A 150 14.66 17.51 6.74
N PHE A 151 15.36 16.57 6.09
CA PHE A 151 14.85 15.78 4.97
C PHE A 151 13.62 14.94 5.35
N ASP A 152 13.66 14.26 6.50
CA ASP A 152 12.58 13.36 6.92
C ASP A 152 11.27 14.11 7.15
N ASP A 153 11.34 15.34 7.68
CA ASP A 153 10.18 16.20 7.84
C ASP A 153 9.60 16.63 6.49
N LEU A 154 10.43 16.93 5.50
CA LEU A 154 9.99 17.25 4.13
C LEU A 154 9.32 16.05 3.47
N VAL A 155 9.96 14.87 3.53
CA VAL A 155 9.42 13.62 3.00
C VAL A 155 8.09 13.29 3.66
N LYS A 156 7.99 13.39 4.98
CA LYS A 156 6.77 13.10 5.73
C LYS A 156 5.63 14.04 5.33
N LYS A 157 5.90 15.35 5.24
CA LYS A 157 4.90 16.35 4.80
C LYS A 157 4.41 16.03 3.39
N GLU A 158 5.32 15.76 2.47
CA GLU A 158 4.98 15.49 1.07
C GLU A 158 4.26 14.14 0.91
N PHE A 159 4.61 13.14 1.70
CA PHE A 159 3.94 11.84 1.73
C PHE A 159 2.49 12.00 2.20
N ILE A 160 2.26 12.69 3.32
CA ILE A 160 0.92 12.97 3.84
C ILE A 160 0.10 13.76 2.81
N ARG A 161 0.69 14.81 2.21
CA ARG A 161 0.04 15.60 1.16
C ARG A 161 -0.37 14.73 -0.03
N THR A 162 0.54 13.91 -0.55
CA THR A 162 0.30 13.05 -1.72
C THR A 162 -0.77 12.00 -1.41
N ARG A 163 -0.68 11.34 -0.25
CA ARG A 163 -1.70 10.41 0.24
C ARG A 163 -3.08 11.05 0.28
N ILE A 164 -3.20 12.22 0.93
CA ILE A 164 -4.46 12.94 1.06
C ILE A 164 -5.02 13.31 -0.31
N SER A 165 -4.19 13.78 -1.24
CA SER A 165 -4.61 14.10 -2.60
C SER A 165 -5.27 12.90 -3.28
N PHE A 166 -4.64 11.72 -3.26
CA PHE A 166 -5.23 10.51 -3.84
C PHE A 166 -6.49 10.03 -3.10
N SER A 167 -6.48 10.03 -1.77
CA SER A 167 -7.64 9.60 -0.97
C SER A 167 -8.86 10.50 -1.17
N LYS A 168 -8.68 11.80 -1.42
CA LYS A 168 -9.78 12.75 -1.62
C LYS A 168 -10.39 12.71 -3.02
N CYS A 169 -9.81 12.00 -3.98
CA CYS A 169 -10.39 11.86 -5.32
C CYS A 169 -11.74 11.11 -5.23
N LYS A 170 -12.83 11.82 -5.57
CA LYS A 170 -14.21 11.28 -5.54
C LYS A 170 -14.77 10.93 -6.92
N ASN A 171 -14.10 11.35 -7.98
CA ASN A 171 -14.53 11.10 -9.35
C ASN A 171 -13.32 10.93 -10.29
N ALA A 172 -13.58 10.44 -11.50
CA ALA A 172 -12.54 10.16 -12.49
C ALA A 172 -11.76 11.41 -12.92
N GLN A 173 -12.40 12.58 -12.97
CA GLN A 173 -11.75 13.83 -13.37
C GLN A 173 -10.70 14.28 -12.34
N THR A 174 -11.11 14.39 -11.07
CA THR A 174 -10.21 14.76 -9.96
C THR A 174 -9.07 13.76 -9.80
N PHE A 175 -9.32 12.47 -10.03
CA PHE A 175 -8.26 11.47 -10.01
C PHE A 175 -7.27 11.65 -11.16
N ARG A 176 -7.75 11.80 -12.40
CA ARG A 176 -6.90 12.03 -13.58
C ARG A 176 -6.04 13.27 -13.45
N GLU A 177 -6.60 14.36 -12.96
CA GLU A 177 -5.87 15.58 -12.67
C GLU A 177 -4.77 15.30 -11.63
N THR A 178 -5.14 14.71 -10.49
CA THR A 178 -4.20 14.44 -9.39
C THR A 178 -3.05 13.53 -9.82
N ILE A 179 -3.32 12.43 -10.54
CA ILE A 179 -2.28 11.50 -10.98
C ILE A 179 -1.38 12.10 -12.06
N THR A 180 -1.95 12.87 -12.99
CA THR A 180 -1.17 13.54 -14.04
C THR A 180 -0.28 14.62 -13.43
N THR A 181 -0.79 15.41 -12.49
CA THR A 181 0.02 16.38 -11.73
C THR A 181 1.12 15.67 -10.93
N PHE A 182 0.81 14.55 -10.29
CA PHE A 182 1.80 13.77 -9.55
C PHE A 182 2.94 13.28 -10.45
N TRP A 183 2.63 12.73 -11.62
CA TRP A 183 3.62 12.31 -12.60
C TRP A 183 4.38 13.47 -13.23
N ALA A 184 3.70 14.59 -13.54
CA ALA A 184 4.35 15.78 -14.12
C ALA A 184 5.31 16.48 -13.15
N GLN A 185 5.06 16.37 -11.84
CA GLN A 185 5.96 16.91 -10.81
C GLN A 185 7.21 16.07 -10.58
N ALA A 186 7.25 14.83 -11.08
CA ALA A 186 8.46 14.03 -11.08
C ALA A 186 9.31 14.48 -12.27
N GLU A 187 10.36 15.25 -12.01
CA GLU A 187 11.20 15.85 -13.07
C GLU A 187 11.56 14.86 -14.20
N GLY A 188 11.31 15.28 -15.44
CA GLY A 188 11.62 14.52 -16.66
C GLY A 188 10.60 13.43 -17.03
N PRO A 189 10.78 12.77 -18.19
CA PRO A 189 9.88 11.72 -18.64
C PRO A 189 9.99 10.46 -17.77
N ILE A 190 8.85 9.86 -17.38
CA ILE A 190 8.80 8.59 -16.62
C ILE A 190 8.97 7.43 -17.61
N SER A 191 10.07 6.67 -17.52
CA SER A 191 10.39 5.64 -18.51
C SER A 191 9.38 4.49 -18.50
N SER A 192 8.92 4.11 -17.32
CA SER A 192 7.89 3.07 -17.12
C SER A 192 6.55 3.45 -17.79
N LEU A 193 6.28 4.75 -17.91
CA LEU A 193 5.08 5.27 -18.55
C LEU A 193 5.22 5.28 -20.08
N GLN A 194 6.41 5.58 -20.61
CA GLN A 194 6.65 5.66 -22.06
C GLN A 194 6.41 4.34 -22.78
N SER A 195 6.79 3.21 -22.15
CA SER A 195 6.66 1.88 -22.74
C SER A 195 5.22 1.34 -22.72
N GLY A 196 4.35 1.80 -21.80
CA GLY A 196 3.01 1.23 -21.58
C GLY A 196 1.88 2.23 -21.41
N TRP A 197 2.08 3.46 -21.87
CA TRP A 197 1.12 4.56 -21.68
C TRP A 197 -0.30 4.21 -22.11
N LYS A 198 -0.46 3.48 -23.23
CA LYS A 198 -1.77 3.11 -23.78
C LYS A 198 -2.56 2.21 -22.82
N ASP A 199 -1.90 1.26 -22.19
CA ASP A 199 -2.57 0.33 -21.27
C ASP A 199 -2.87 1.01 -19.93
N VAL A 200 -1.92 1.82 -19.45
CA VAL A 200 -2.06 2.61 -18.23
C VAL A 200 -3.20 3.64 -18.34
N ILE A 201 -3.32 4.35 -19.47
CA ILE A 201 -4.39 5.34 -19.63
C ILE A 201 -5.76 4.69 -19.72
N ILE A 202 -5.86 3.51 -20.34
CA ILE A 202 -7.11 2.73 -20.38
C ILE A 202 -7.53 2.35 -18.95
N LEU A 203 -6.60 1.88 -18.11
CA LEU A 203 -6.85 1.58 -16.70
C LEU A 203 -7.38 2.81 -15.95
N VAL A 204 -6.71 3.96 -16.09
CA VAL A 204 -7.08 5.22 -15.42
C VAL A 204 -8.44 5.76 -15.89
N VAL A 205 -8.77 5.60 -17.17
CA VAL A 205 -10.04 6.09 -17.75
C VAL A 205 -11.21 5.16 -17.44
N ARG A 206 -11.02 3.83 -17.58
CA ARG A 206 -12.09 2.85 -17.39
C ARG A 206 -12.38 2.55 -15.92
N ASP A 207 -11.33 2.37 -15.11
CA ASP A 207 -11.45 2.01 -13.70
C ASP A 207 -10.57 2.91 -12.82
N TRP A 208 -10.94 4.19 -12.77
CA TRP A 208 -10.24 5.18 -11.94
C TRP A 208 -10.21 4.81 -10.45
N LYS A 209 -11.16 4.00 -9.97
CA LYS A 209 -11.18 3.52 -8.57
C LYS A 209 -10.07 2.49 -8.35
N ALA A 210 -9.92 1.53 -9.26
CA ALA A 210 -8.81 0.60 -9.23
C ALA A 210 -7.46 1.31 -9.35
N ALA A 211 -7.35 2.29 -10.25
CA ALA A 211 -6.14 3.11 -10.37
C ALA A 211 -5.84 3.91 -9.07
N ARG A 212 -6.87 4.42 -8.39
CA ARG A 212 -6.73 5.07 -7.07
C ARG A 212 -6.24 4.10 -6.00
N ASP A 213 -6.79 2.89 -5.95
CA ASP A 213 -6.33 1.84 -5.04
C ASP A 213 -4.85 1.52 -5.29
N LEU A 214 -4.45 1.36 -6.55
CA LEU A 214 -3.07 1.11 -6.96
C LEU A 214 -2.14 2.29 -6.65
N ALA A 215 -2.60 3.53 -6.78
CA ALA A 215 -1.80 4.72 -6.45
C ALA A 215 -1.47 4.74 -4.96
N LEU A 216 -2.45 4.49 -4.10
CA LEU A 216 -2.24 4.42 -2.65
C LEU A 216 -1.42 3.18 -2.25
N LEU A 217 -1.63 2.04 -2.93
CA LEU A 217 -0.82 0.83 -2.76
C LEU A 217 0.65 1.08 -3.13
N SER A 218 0.90 1.81 -4.21
CA SER A 218 2.26 2.13 -4.66
C SER A 218 3.00 2.99 -3.62
N LEU A 219 2.31 3.97 -3.02
CA LEU A 219 2.87 4.77 -1.92
C LEU A 219 3.13 3.92 -0.67
N ALA A 220 2.21 3.01 -0.34
CA ALA A 220 2.32 2.12 0.82
C ALA A 220 3.50 1.14 0.69
N SER A 221 3.77 0.67 -0.53
CA SER A 221 4.74 -0.39 -0.85
C SER A 221 6.11 0.13 -1.30
N TYR A 222 6.25 1.42 -1.57
CA TYR A 222 7.52 1.98 -2.03
C TYR A 222 8.62 1.80 -0.97
N ARG A 223 9.76 1.25 -1.38
CA ARG A 223 10.97 1.13 -0.55
C ARG A 223 12.13 1.81 -1.27
N LYS A 224 12.98 2.54 -0.53
CA LYS A 224 14.23 3.04 -1.12
C LYS A 224 15.14 1.85 -1.40
N HIS A 225 15.85 1.87 -2.53
CA HIS A 225 16.69 0.75 -2.97
C HIS A 225 17.77 0.38 -1.93
N ASP A 226 18.34 1.36 -1.23
CA ASP A 226 19.37 1.15 -0.19
C ASP A 226 18.87 0.27 0.97
N ASP A 227 17.58 0.33 1.31
CA ASP A 227 17.03 -0.48 2.40
C ASP A 227 16.91 -1.96 1.99
N SER A 228 16.85 -2.27 0.68
CA SER A 228 16.64 -3.63 0.19
C SER A 228 17.89 -4.51 0.29
N GLU A 229 19.08 -3.92 0.19
CA GLU A 229 20.36 -4.62 0.32
C GLU A 229 20.70 -4.91 1.79
N ALA A 230 20.43 -3.97 2.70
CA ALA A 230 20.66 -4.15 4.14
C ALA A 230 19.84 -5.32 4.75
N ASN A 231 18.59 -5.51 4.31
CA ASN A 231 17.75 -6.62 4.79
C ASN A 231 18.03 -7.97 4.12
N SER A 232 18.77 -7.99 3.02
CA SER A 232 19.18 -9.24 2.35
C SER A 232 20.41 -9.85 3.02
N GLN A 233 21.08 -9.10 3.91
CA GLN A 233 22.23 -9.55 4.70
C GLN A 233 21.85 -9.94 6.14
N GLU A 234 20.61 -9.67 6.59
CA GLU A 234 20.11 -10.01 7.93
C GLU A 234 19.02 -11.11 7.94
N ASN A 235 18.82 -11.85 6.85
CA ASN A 235 17.97 -13.06 6.82
C ASN A 235 18.77 -14.32 6.57
#